data_AF-A0AAE4SZ66-F1
#
_entry.id   AF-A0AAE4SZ66-F1
#
_cell.length_a   1.000
_cell.length_b   1.000
_cell.length_c   1.000
_cell.angle_alpha   90.00
_cell.angle_beta   90.00
_cell.angle_gamma   90.00
#
_symmetry.space_group_name_H-M   'P 1'
#
loop_
_entity.id
_entity.type
_entity.pdbx_description
1 polymer ?
#
loop_
_entity_poly.entity_id
_entity_poly.type
_entity_poly.pdbx_seq_one_letter_code
_entity_poly.pdbx_strand_id
1 'polypeptide(L)'
;MNALQPESAAIVVAVGDEALRAEAVHAAAATSHDVLTVTDPRDIPRSLPGAYAVLVDSLMARVVAAAQRTHTAPVPVLFLAADPGPIDYEAALACHANSAFLIPAQVKELLASIAAAGTPQEARPGSATIAVVGTSGGVGASTFAAALARTKCSDDGRALLIDATPYSGGLDLLLGIEAEPGARWPELTVGDGSIDAADLYRALPSTRDGVAVLSAARSTVADPFRLDKDLLARVVGAADTGEGLCVVDCTPDAIPDACTHVVILVAAEVRSAASAAQLIVRLEAARCRYVVVLRQRQWASLSAAEVETIIHSPVLAELPTVRGLTRTVEIGGLPQRLPTPLRKAASAVLQEVGA
;
A
#
# COMPACT_ATOMS: atom_id res chain seq x y z
N MET A 1 -34.98 -24.18 -8.78
CA MET A 1 -34.55 -23.02 -7.97
C MET A 1 -33.11 -23.29 -7.58
N ASN A 2 -32.16 -22.90 -8.44
CA ASN A 2 -30.73 -22.98 -8.14
C ASN A 2 -30.34 -21.70 -7.42
N ALA A 3 -29.72 -21.85 -6.25
CA ALA A 3 -29.10 -20.77 -5.51
C ALA A 3 -27.89 -20.24 -6.31
N LEU A 4 -27.86 -18.92 -6.53
CA LEU A 4 -26.72 -18.21 -7.09
C LEU A 4 -25.55 -18.33 -6.09
N GLN A 5 -24.40 -18.77 -6.61
CA GLN A 5 -23.10 -18.72 -5.93
C GLN A 5 -22.73 -17.25 -5.62
N PRO A 6 -21.81 -16.96 -4.68
CA PRO A 6 -21.33 -15.60 -4.48
C PRO A 6 -20.67 -15.14 -5.80
N GLU A 7 -21.31 -14.17 -6.46
CA GLU A 7 -21.15 -13.86 -7.88
C GLU A 7 -19.83 -13.17 -8.21
N SER A 8 -19.25 -13.54 -9.35
CA SER A 8 -18.09 -12.93 -10.00
C SER A 8 -18.27 -11.40 -10.13
N ALA A 9 -17.37 -10.61 -9.56
CA ALA A 9 -17.42 -9.15 -9.69
C ALA A 9 -17.20 -8.75 -11.15
N ALA A 10 -18.18 -8.06 -11.75
CA ALA A 10 -18.16 -7.72 -13.17
C ALA A 10 -17.45 -6.39 -13.45
N ILE A 11 -16.76 -6.30 -14.59
CA ILE A 11 -16.28 -5.03 -15.16
C ILE A 11 -17.47 -4.35 -15.85
N VAL A 12 -17.81 -3.14 -15.37
CA VAL A 12 -18.89 -2.34 -15.95
C VAL A 12 -18.33 -1.47 -17.07
N VAL A 13 -18.81 -1.66 -18.29
CA VAL A 13 -18.45 -0.82 -19.45
C VAL A 13 -19.55 0.21 -19.67
N ALA A 14 -19.33 1.41 -19.14
CA ALA A 14 -20.20 2.58 -19.29
C ALA A 14 -19.55 3.57 -20.27
N VAL A 15 -19.46 3.17 -21.54
CA VAL A 15 -18.86 3.98 -22.62
C VAL A 15 -19.97 4.38 -23.59
N GLY A 16 -20.20 5.68 -23.76
CA GLY A 16 -21.21 6.21 -24.67
C GLY A 16 -20.84 6.08 -26.14
N ASP A 17 -19.56 6.26 -26.49
CA ASP A 17 -19.08 6.13 -27.87
C ASP A 17 -19.08 4.67 -28.34
N GLU A 18 -19.68 4.39 -29.50
CA GLU A 18 -19.87 3.00 -29.98
C GLU A 18 -18.56 2.31 -30.35
N ALA A 19 -17.64 3.04 -31.00
CA ALA A 19 -16.37 2.47 -31.45
C ALA A 19 -15.44 2.20 -30.27
N LEU A 20 -15.35 3.17 -29.35
CA LEU A 20 -14.59 3.03 -28.11
C LEU A 20 -15.18 1.94 -27.21
N ARG A 21 -16.51 1.79 -27.18
CA ARG A 21 -17.18 0.73 -26.40
C ARG A 21 -16.81 -0.65 -26.91
N ALA A 22 -16.78 -0.86 -28.23
CA ALA A 22 -16.39 -2.15 -28.81
C ALA A 22 -14.97 -2.55 -28.38
N GLU A 23 -14.02 -1.61 -28.43
CA GLU A 23 -12.64 -1.81 -27.97
C GLU A 23 -12.56 -2.04 -26.45
N ALA A 24 -13.32 -1.27 -25.65
CA ALA A 24 -13.38 -1.41 -24.20
C ALA A 24 -13.94 -2.77 -23.78
N VAL A 25 -14.98 -3.26 -24.44
CA VAL A 25 -15.54 -4.60 -24.23
C VAL A 25 -14.53 -5.66 -24.64
N HIS A 26 -13.83 -5.49 -25.76
CA HIS A 26 -12.81 -6.44 -26.20
C HIS A 26 -11.65 -6.54 -25.20
N ALA A 27 -11.16 -5.41 -24.69
CA ALA A 27 -10.14 -5.37 -23.65
C ALA A 27 -10.64 -5.99 -22.33
N ALA A 28 -11.83 -5.63 -21.86
CA ALA A 28 -12.40 -6.20 -20.64
C ALA A 28 -12.61 -7.73 -20.74
N ALA A 29 -13.05 -8.23 -21.90
CA ALA A 29 -13.25 -9.64 -22.17
C ALA A 29 -11.95 -10.46 -22.25
N ALA A 30 -10.79 -9.81 -22.41
CA ALA A 30 -9.49 -10.47 -22.30
C ALA A 30 -9.08 -10.75 -20.84
N THR A 31 -9.86 -10.28 -19.86
CA THR A 31 -9.67 -10.59 -18.44
C THR A 31 -10.54 -11.78 -18.00
N SER A 32 -10.31 -12.29 -16.79
CA SER A 32 -11.12 -13.39 -16.21
C SER A 32 -12.44 -12.92 -15.58
N HIS A 33 -12.80 -11.65 -15.71
CA HIS A 33 -14.00 -11.07 -15.08
C HIS A 33 -15.18 -11.05 -16.04
N ASP A 34 -16.39 -11.15 -15.49
CA ASP A 34 -17.60 -10.94 -16.28
C ASP A 34 -17.67 -9.48 -16.77
N VAL A 35 -18.18 -9.27 -17.98
CA VAL A 35 -18.27 -7.93 -18.57
C VAL A 35 -19.75 -7.53 -18.65
N LEU A 36 -20.10 -6.44 -17.96
CA LEU A 36 -21.44 -5.86 -18.00
C LEU A 36 -21.40 -4.54 -18.77
N THR A 37 -21.88 -4.57 -20.02
CA THR A 37 -22.03 -3.35 -20.82
C THR A 37 -23.31 -2.61 -20.44
N VAL A 38 -23.18 -1.32 -20.10
CA VAL A 38 -24.29 -0.46 -19.71
C VAL A 38 -24.45 0.65 -20.74
N THR A 39 -25.50 0.55 -21.56
CA THR A 39 -25.76 1.51 -22.64
C THR A 39 -26.75 2.61 -22.22
N ASP A 40 -27.64 2.34 -21.27
CA ASP A 40 -28.58 3.32 -20.74
C ASP A 40 -28.00 3.97 -19.47
N PRO A 41 -27.79 5.30 -19.45
CA PRO A 41 -27.29 6.02 -18.27
C PRO A 41 -28.08 5.77 -16.98
N ARG A 42 -29.38 5.45 -17.08
CA ARG A 42 -30.25 5.19 -15.93
C ARG A 42 -29.93 3.88 -15.22
N ASP A 43 -29.19 3.01 -15.89
CA ASP A 43 -28.81 1.69 -15.38
C ASP A 43 -27.47 1.70 -14.65
N ILE A 44 -26.71 2.79 -14.76
CA ILE A 44 -25.41 2.92 -14.10
C ILE A 44 -25.53 2.80 -12.57
N PRO A 45 -26.44 3.50 -11.86
CA PRO A 45 -26.53 3.39 -10.40
C PRO A 45 -26.81 1.97 -9.89
N ARG A 46 -27.50 1.13 -10.68
CA ARG A 46 -27.80 -0.26 -10.32
C ARG A 46 -26.68 -1.23 -10.67
N SER A 47 -25.78 -0.86 -11.59
CA SER A 47 -24.67 -1.72 -12.03
C SER A 47 -23.36 -1.48 -11.26
N LEU A 48 -23.23 -0.33 -10.59
CA LEU A 48 -22.01 -0.01 -9.82
C LEU A 48 -21.80 -0.87 -8.56
N PRO A 49 -22.84 -1.22 -7.75
CA PRO A 49 -22.62 -2.01 -6.56
C PRO A 49 -21.98 -3.37 -6.87
N GLY A 50 -20.82 -3.66 -6.26
CA GLY A 50 -20.10 -4.92 -6.48
C GLY A 50 -19.34 -5.01 -7.81
N ALA A 51 -19.30 -3.94 -8.60
CA ALA A 51 -18.48 -3.90 -9.81
C ALA A 51 -16.99 -3.98 -9.47
N TYR A 52 -16.24 -4.74 -10.28
CA TYR A 52 -14.80 -4.91 -10.16
C TYR A 52 -14.04 -3.63 -10.58
N ALA A 53 -14.46 -3.03 -11.69
CA ALA A 53 -13.99 -1.76 -12.20
C ALA A 53 -15.05 -1.15 -13.14
N VAL A 54 -15.00 0.16 -13.36
CA VAL A 54 -15.85 0.87 -14.32
C VAL A 54 -14.99 1.47 -15.43
N LEU A 55 -15.21 1.05 -16.67
CA LEU A 55 -14.65 1.69 -17.85
C LEU A 55 -15.61 2.79 -18.30
N VAL A 56 -15.13 4.03 -18.40
CA VAL A 56 -15.97 5.20 -18.66
C VAL A 56 -15.36 6.13 -19.71
N ASP A 57 -16.18 6.76 -20.53
CA ASP A 57 -15.76 7.83 -21.44
C ASP A 57 -16.30 9.21 -21.02
N SER A 58 -15.98 10.24 -21.78
CA SER A 58 -16.45 11.61 -21.50
C SER A 58 -17.99 11.73 -21.48
N LEU A 59 -18.69 10.91 -22.29
CA LEU A 59 -20.15 10.94 -22.40
C LEU A 59 -20.84 10.40 -21.14
N MET A 60 -20.25 9.39 -20.48
CA MET A 60 -20.80 8.76 -19.29
C MET A 60 -20.18 9.23 -17.97
N ALA A 61 -19.07 9.98 -18.01
CA ALA A 61 -18.32 10.46 -16.84
C ALA A 61 -19.20 11.13 -15.78
N ARG A 62 -20.06 12.08 -16.17
CA ARG A 62 -20.92 12.81 -15.20
C ARG A 62 -21.97 11.91 -14.54
N VAL A 63 -22.43 10.88 -15.25
CA VAL A 63 -23.44 9.95 -14.74
C VAL A 63 -22.80 9.01 -13.73
N VAL A 64 -21.62 8.48 -14.04
CA VAL A 64 -20.79 7.69 -13.11
C VAL A 64 -20.46 8.52 -11.87
N ALA A 65 -20.02 9.78 -12.02
CA ALA A 65 -19.74 10.68 -10.91
C ALA A 65 -20.95 10.91 -9.98
N ALA A 66 -22.15 11.05 -10.55
CA ALA A 66 -23.38 11.21 -9.77
C ALA A 66 -23.74 9.92 -9.02
N ALA A 67 -23.63 8.76 -9.67
CA ALA A 67 -23.91 7.47 -9.06
C ALA A 67 -22.92 7.13 -7.93
N GLN A 68 -21.63 7.45 -8.09
CA GLN A 68 -20.64 7.19 -7.05
C GLN A 68 -20.91 7.95 -5.74
N ARG A 69 -21.46 9.17 -5.82
CA ARG A 69 -21.77 9.98 -4.62
C ARG A 69 -22.81 9.33 -3.70
N THR A 70 -23.64 8.44 -4.23
CA THR A 70 -24.67 7.73 -3.45
C THR A 70 -24.16 6.44 -2.81
N HIS A 71 -22.91 6.04 -3.07
CA HIS A 71 -22.34 4.79 -2.57
C HIS A 71 -21.28 5.02 -1.48
N THR A 72 -21.33 4.18 -0.45
CA THR A 72 -20.44 4.22 0.72
C THR A 72 -19.02 3.72 0.42
N ALA A 73 -18.84 2.94 -0.66
CA ALA A 73 -17.55 2.47 -1.15
C ALA A 73 -17.42 2.80 -2.65
N PRO A 74 -16.49 3.68 -3.05
CA PRO A 74 -16.29 4.03 -4.44
C PRO A 74 -15.62 2.88 -5.21
N VAL A 75 -16.16 2.57 -6.40
CA VAL A 75 -15.61 1.58 -7.33
C VAL A 75 -14.47 2.22 -8.13
N PRO A 76 -13.38 1.49 -8.47
CA PRO A 76 -12.35 2.00 -9.38
C PRO A 76 -12.93 2.43 -10.73
N VAL A 77 -12.51 3.59 -11.23
CA VAL A 77 -12.95 4.18 -12.51
C VAL A 77 -11.75 4.35 -13.43
N LEU A 78 -11.78 3.76 -14.61
CA LEU A 78 -10.76 3.88 -15.63
C LEU A 78 -11.33 4.65 -16.82
N PHE A 79 -10.77 5.83 -17.08
CA PHE A 79 -11.26 6.72 -18.13
C PHE A 79 -10.66 6.34 -19.49
N LEU A 80 -11.50 6.29 -20.51
CA LEU A 80 -11.14 5.91 -21.85
C LEU A 80 -11.39 7.07 -22.82
N ALA A 81 -10.46 7.28 -23.73
CA ALA A 81 -10.61 8.16 -24.88
C ALA A 81 -10.16 7.43 -26.15
N ALA A 82 -10.74 7.79 -27.30
CA ALA A 82 -10.33 7.25 -28.58
C ALA A 82 -8.95 7.79 -29.01
N ASP A 83 -8.16 6.95 -29.68
CA ASP A 83 -6.95 7.33 -30.40
C ASP A 83 -7.29 7.70 -31.86
N PRO A 84 -6.77 8.81 -32.42
CA PRO A 84 -5.92 9.81 -31.80
C PRO A 84 -6.71 10.70 -30.84
N GLY A 85 -6.11 10.99 -29.67
CA GLY A 85 -6.72 11.77 -28.58
C GLY A 85 -7.12 13.22 -28.93
N PRO A 86 -7.37 14.08 -27.93
CA PRO A 86 -6.83 14.03 -26.57
C PRO A 86 -7.74 13.34 -25.55
N ILE A 87 -7.15 12.97 -24.40
CA ILE A 87 -7.90 12.64 -23.19
C ILE A 87 -8.59 13.91 -22.67
N ASP A 88 -9.90 13.82 -22.42
CA ASP A 88 -10.65 14.86 -21.71
C ASP A 88 -10.38 14.75 -20.20
N TYR A 89 -9.34 15.45 -19.76
CA TYR A 89 -8.93 15.45 -18.35
C TYR A 89 -9.97 16.12 -17.43
N GLU A 90 -10.81 17.03 -17.93
CA GLU A 90 -11.86 17.64 -17.12
C GLU A 90 -12.94 16.60 -16.80
N ALA A 91 -13.37 15.84 -17.80
CA ALA A 91 -14.32 14.74 -17.60
C ALA A 91 -13.74 13.62 -16.72
N ALA A 92 -12.48 13.25 -16.94
CA ALA A 92 -11.79 12.23 -16.13
C ALA A 92 -11.70 12.62 -14.65
N LEU A 93 -11.37 13.89 -14.35
CA LEU A 93 -11.34 14.41 -12.99
C LEU A 93 -12.74 14.48 -12.38
N ALA A 94 -13.75 14.87 -13.16
CA ALA A 94 -15.13 14.98 -12.70
C ALA A 94 -15.74 13.63 -12.27
N CYS A 95 -15.32 12.53 -12.90
CA CYS A 95 -15.71 11.17 -12.51
C CYS A 95 -14.72 10.48 -11.57
N HIS A 96 -13.72 11.20 -11.05
CA HIS A 96 -12.69 10.66 -10.16
C HIS A 96 -11.98 9.43 -10.74
N ALA A 97 -11.64 9.46 -12.03
CA ALA A 97 -10.92 8.38 -12.67
C ALA A 97 -9.57 8.13 -11.99
N ASN A 98 -9.26 6.87 -11.70
CA ASN A 98 -7.97 6.41 -11.17
C ASN A 98 -6.85 6.57 -12.20
N SER A 99 -7.17 6.39 -13.49
CA SER A 99 -6.25 6.49 -14.61
C SER A 99 -7.01 6.77 -15.90
N ALA A 100 -6.34 7.29 -16.93
CA ALA A 100 -6.92 7.59 -18.22
C ALA A 100 -6.07 7.03 -19.36
N PHE A 101 -6.70 6.43 -20.37
CA PHE A 101 -6.04 5.70 -21.45
C PHE A 101 -6.60 6.07 -22.84
N LEU A 102 -5.71 6.15 -23.83
CA LEU A 102 -6.03 6.24 -25.25
C LEU A 102 -6.16 4.83 -25.84
N ILE A 103 -7.31 4.52 -26.43
CA ILE A 103 -7.61 3.19 -26.97
C ILE A 103 -7.70 3.28 -28.51
N PRO A 104 -7.03 2.38 -29.27
CA PRO A 104 -6.37 1.15 -28.81
C PRO A 104 -4.88 1.29 -28.40
N ALA A 105 -4.28 2.48 -28.48
CA ALA A 105 -2.85 2.66 -28.27
C ALA A 105 -2.30 2.17 -26.91
N GLN A 106 -3.12 2.23 -25.84
CA GLN A 106 -2.74 1.92 -24.46
C GLN A 106 -3.55 0.76 -23.86
N VAL A 107 -3.97 -0.21 -24.68
CA VAL A 107 -4.76 -1.38 -24.21
C VAL A 107 -3.98 -2.24 -23.20
N LYS A 108 -2.65 -2.34 -23.33
CA LYS A 108 -1.82 -3.13 -22.41
C LYS A 108 -1.81 -2.51 -21.00
N GLU A 109 -1.69 -1.19 -20.92
CA GLU A 109 -1.72 -0.41 -19.69
C GLU A 109 -3.12 -0.44 -19.06
N LEU A 110 -4.17 -0.37 -19.89
CA LEU A 110 -5.55 -0.58 -19.43
C LEU A 110 -5.71 -1.97 -18.78
N LEU A 111 -5.24 -3.04 -19.42
CA LEU A 111 -5.32 -4.40 -18.87
C LEU A 111 -4.58 -4.54 -17.55
N ALA A 112 -3.39 -3.95 -17.43
CA ALA A 112 -2.65 -3.91 -16.17
C ALA A 112 -3.41 -3.14 -15.08
N SER A 113 -4.05 -2.02 -15.44
CA SER A 113 -4.84 -1.22 -14.52
C SER A 113 -6.13 -1.91 -14.09
N ILE A 114 -6.80 -2.65 -14.99
CA ILE A 114 -7.94 -3.51 -14.66
C ILE A 114 -7.47 -4.58 -13.66
N ALA A 115 -6.39 -5.30 -13.93
CA ALA A 115 -5.88 -6.32 -13.01
C ALA A 115 -5.57 -5.78 -11.59
N ALA A 116 -5.14 -4.51 -11.50
CA ALA A 116 -4.92 -3.82 -10.22
C ALA A 116 -6.19 -3.23 -9.60
N ALA A 117 -7.25 -3.00 -10.39
CA ALA A 117 -8.46 -2.32 -9.94
C ALA A 117 -9.26 -3.15 -8.94
N GLY A 118 -9.44 -4.45 -9.18
CA GLY A 118 -10.26 -5.26 -8.29
C GLY A 118 -9.49 -6.00 -7.21
N THR A 119 -8.57 -5.30 -6.59
CA THR A 119 -8.29 -5.48 -5.17
C THR A 119 -8.88 -4.32 -4.35
N PRO A 120 -10.21 -4.19 -4.17
CA PRO A 120 -10.65 -4.16 -2.79
C PRO A 120 -10.26 -5.52 -2.24
N GLN A 121 -9.15 -5.59 -1.52
CA GLN A 121 -8.83 -6.76 -0.72
C GLN A 121 -10.04 -6.93 0.21
N GLU A 122 -10.99 -7.77 -0.17
CA GLU A 122 -11.75 -8.53 0.81
C GLU A 122 -10.66 -9.11 1.68
N ALA A 123 -10.50 -8.51 2.86
CA ALA A 123 -9.38 -8.75 3.75
C ALA A 123 -9.24 -10.26 3.86
N ARG A 124 -8.26 -10.87 3.17
CA ARG A 124 -7.84 -12.22 3.51
C ARG A 124 -7.46 -12.08 4.97
N PRO A 125 -8.23 -12.67 5.90
CA PRO A 125 -8.12 -12.28 7.29
C PRO A 125 -6.67 -12.48 7.74
N GLY A 126 -6.01 -11.41 8.16
CA GLY A 126 -4.62 -11.45 8.58
C GLY A 126 -3.56 -11.25 7.49
N SER A 127 -3.91 -10.75 6.30
CA SER A 127 -2.94 -10.18 5.34
C SER A 127 -3.12 -8.68 5.16
N ALA A 128 -2.02 -7.92 5.19
CA ALA A 128 -2.04 -6.49 4.87
C ALA A 128 -0.68 -6.04 4.35
N THR A 129 -0.69 -5.10 3.42
CA THR A 129 0.50 -4.36 3.00
C THR A 129 0.45 -2.98 3.63
N ILE A 130 1.39 -2.67 4.51
CA ILE A 130 1.43 -1.42 5.27
C ILE A 130 2.74 -0.67 5.05
N ALA A 131 2.67 0.62 4.79
CA ALA A 131 3.85 1.49 4.80
C ALA A 131 4.06 2.05 6.21
N VAL A 132 5.31 2.20 6.63
CA VAL A 132 5.70 2.80 7.89
C VAL A 132 6.59 3.98 7.59
N VAL A 133 6.18 5.16 8.05
CA VAL A 133 6.84 6.43 7.73
C VAL A 133 7.09 7.24 8.98
N GLY A 134 8.27 7.83 9.09
CA GLY A 134 8.61 8.77 10.15
C GLY A 134 8.46 10.22 9.69
N THR A 135 7.86 11.07 10.52
CA THR A 135 7.72 12.51 10.22
C THR A 135 8.90 13.35 10.70
N SER A 136 9.90 12.70 11.29
CA SER A 136 11.19 13.29 11.64
C SER A 136 12.30 12.23 11.67
N GLY A 137 13.53 12.66 11.45
CA GLY A 137 14.71 11.79 11.50
C GLY A 137 14.87 11.13 12.87
N GLY A 138 15.08 9.81 12.88
CA GLY A 138 15.31 9.06 14.12
C GLY A 138 14.09 8.97 15.05
N VAL A 139 12.86 9.17 14.54
CA VAL A 139 11.62 8.95 15.32
C VAL A 139 11.41 7.48 15.69
N GLY A 140 12.05 6.57 14.95
CA GLY A 140 11.99 5.12 15.17
C GLY A 140 11.09 4.36 14.20
N ALA A 141 10.86 4.89 12.98
CA ALA A 141 10.05 4.25 11.94
C ALA A 141 10.52 2.82 11.65
N SER A 142 11.80 2.63 11.31
CA SER A 142 12.41 1.32 11.07
C SER A 142 12.25 0.35 12.24
N THR A 143 12.46 0.84 13.47
CA THR A 143 12.26 0.04 14.69
C THR A 143 10.82 -0.39 14.88
N PHE A 144 9.86 0.50 14.56
CA PHE A 144 8.44 0.19 14.66
C PHE A 144 7.98 -0.74 13.53
N ALA A 145 8.49 -0.57 12.31
CA ALA A 145 8.26 -1.48 11.19
C ALA A 145 8.70 -2.91 11.53
N ALA A 146 9.91 -3.07 12.06
CA ALA A 146 10.42 -4.35 12.56
C ALA A 146 9.57 -4.91 13.72
N ALA A 147 9.03 -4.04 14.59
CA ALA A 147 8.15 -4.46 15.67
C ALA A 147 6.78 -4.97 15.18
N LEU A 148 6.21 -4.35 14.14
CA LEU A 148 4.97 -4.81 13.51
C LEU A 148 5.16 -6.22 12.92
N ALA A 149 6.24 -6.40 12.14
CA ALA A 149 6.59 -7.69 11.55
C ALA A 149 6.79 -8.79 12.63
N ARG A 150 7.59 -8.54 13.67
CA ARG A 150 7.80 -9.50 14.77
C ARG A 150 6.53 -9.79 15.56
N THR A 151 5.67 -8.79 15.77
CA THR A 151 4.40 -8.98 16.47
C THR A 151 3.48 -9.90 15.67
N LYS A 152 3.37 -9.70 14.35
CA LYS A 152 2.61 -10.60 13.47
C LYS A 152 3.12 -12.03 13.52
N CYS A 153 4.43 -12.24 13.44
CA CYS A 153 4.98 -13.59 13.49
C CYS A 153 4.87 -14.26 14.87
N SER A 154 4.71 -13.48 15.95
CA SER A 154 4.45 -14.03 17.28
C SER A 154 3.06 -14.64 17.42
N ASP A 155 2.12 -14.27 16.54
CA ASP A 155 0.74 -14.78 16.49
C ASP A 155 0.59 -15.87 15.41
N ASP A 156 1.63 -16.69 15.22
CA ASP A 156 1.76 -17.75 14.18
C ASP A 156 1.60 -17.25 12.73
N GLY A 157 1.71 -15.94 12.51
CA GLY A 157 1.69 -15.31 11.20
C GLY A 157 3.02 -15.36 10.47
N ARG A 158 3.01 -14.86 9.23
CA ARG A 158 4.20 -14.59 8.43
C ARG A 158 4.29 -13.10 8.14
N ALA A 159 5.50 -12.55 8.13
CA ALA A 159 5.74 -11.17 7.76
C ALA A 159 6.95 -11.01 6.83
N LEU A 160 6.82 -10.09 5.87
CA LEU A 160 7.90 -9.56 5.06
C LEU A 160 8.18 -8.12 5.48
N LEU A 161 9.43 -7.81 5.78
CA LEU A 161 9.89 -6.46 6.09
C LEU A 161 10.76 -5.95 4.95
N ILE A 162 10.35 -4.87 4.31
CA ILE A 162 11.02 -4.26 3.16
C ILE A 162 11.66 -2.94 3.58
N ASP A 163 12.96 -2.81 3.36
CA ASP A 163 13.71 -1.57 3.53
C ASP A 163 13.63 -0.72 2.26
N ALA A 164 12.71 0.24 2.23
CA ALA A 164 12.51 1.15 1.11
C ALA A 164 13.03 2.57 1.41
N THR A 165 13.98 2.70 2.35
CA THR A 165 14.56 3.99 2.70
C THR A 165 15.89 4.20 1.98
N PRO A 166 16.03 5.27 1.17
CA PRO A 166 17.31 5.60 0.53
C PRO A 166 18.43 5.76 1.56
N TYR A 167 19.60 5.18 1.26
CA TYR A 167 20.79 5.22 2.14
C TYR A 167 20.55 4.60 3.53
N SER A 168 19.63 3.65 3.65
CA SER A 168 19.45 2.87 4.87
C SER A 168 20.72 2.10 5.25
N GLY A 169 20.95 1.94 6.56
CA GLY A 169 21.99 1.05 7.09
C GLY A 169 21.66 -0.44 6.94
N GLY A 170 20.41 -0.76 6.59
CA GLY A 170 19.89 -2.11 6.42
C GLY A 170 19.07 -2.59 7.62
N LEU A 171 17.83 -3.01 7.36
CA LEU A 171 16.95 -3.61 8.38
C LEU A 171 17.42 -4.98 8.87
N ASP A 172 18.28 -5.67 8.12
CA ASP A 172 18.92 -6.92 8.55
C ASP A 172 19.85 -6.70 9.76
N LEU A 173 20.58 -5.57 9.84
CA LEU A 173 21.34 -5.18 11.04
C LEU A 173 20.41 -4.86 12.22
N LEU A 174 19.33 -4.12 11.96
CA LEU A 174 18.35 -3.81 13.00
C LEU A 174 17.76 -5.08 13.62
N LEU A 175 17.57 -6.14 12.82
CA LEU A 175 17.06 -7.43 13.28
C LEU A 175 18.15 -8.37 13.80
N GLY A 176 19.44 -8.04 13.63
CA GLY A 176 20.58 -8.84 14.06
C GLY A 176 20.76 -10.11 13.23
N ILE A 177 20.43 -10.06 11.93
CA ILE A 177 20.48 -11.19 11.00
C ILE A 177 21.37 -10.91 9.78
N GLU A 178 22.27 -9.94 9.88
CA GLU A 178 23.16 -9.54 8.79
C GLU A 178 24.05 -10.67 8.25
N ALA A 179 24.30 -11.70 9.06
CA ALA A 179 25.06 -12.89 8.70
C ALA A 179 24.21 -14.01 8.08
N GLU A 180 22.88 -13.91 8.14
CA GLU A 180 21.99 -14.90 7.52
C GLU A 180 22.07 -14.81 5.99
N PRO A 181 22.07 -15.97 5.29
CA PRO A 181 22.11 -16.02 3.84
C PRO A 181 20.78 -15.55 3.23
N GLY A 182 20.84 -15.02 2.02
CA GLY A 182 19.68 -14.56 1.26
C GLY A 182 19.97 -13.28 0.49
N ALA A 183 19.08 -12.93 -0.44
CA ALA A 183 19.22 -11.78 -1.30
C ALA A 183 18.98 -10.46 -0.56
N ARG A 184 19.81 -9.46 -0.85
CA ARG A 184 19.53 -8.04 -0.61
C ARG A 184 19.10 -7.35 -1.92
N TRP A 185 18.70 -6.09 -1.84
CA TRP A 185 18.22 -5.33 -3.00
C TRP A 185 19.07 -5.45 -4.28
N PRO A 186 20.42 -5.28 -4.27
CA PRO A 186 21.22 -5.40 -5.49
C PRO A 186 21.35 -6.82 -6.02
N GLU A 187 21.08 -7.83 -5.19
CA GLU A 187 21.15 -9.25 -5.54
C GLU A 187 19.81 -9.75 -6.08
N LEU A 188 18.73 -8.98 -5.89
CA LEU A 188 17.39 -9.34 -6.33
C LEU A 188 17.24 -9.12 -7.84
N THR A 189 17.35 -10.21 -8.60
CA THR A 189 17.13 -10.19 -10.05
C THR A 189 15.65 -10.40 -10.35
N VAL A 190 14.94 -9.31 -10.65
CA VAL A 190 13.53 -9.37 -11.06
C VAL A 190 13.45 -9.28 -12.58
N GLY A 191 13.11 -10.40 -13.23
CA GLY A 191 12.83 -10.42 -14.67
C GLY A 191 11.53 -9.67 -15.05
N ASP A 192 11.17 -9.69 -16.33
CA ASP A 192 9.96 -9.03 -16.84
C ASP A 192 8.65 -9.76 -16.45
N GLY A 193 8.75 -10.93 -15.81
CA GLY A 193 7.63 -11.73 -15.34
C GLY A 193 7.16 -11.36 -13.92
N SER A 194 6.02 -11.89 -13.52
CA SER A 194 5.51 -11.76 -12.16
C SER A 194 6.40 -12.49 -11.15
N ILE A 195 6.64 -11.88 -9.99
CA ILE A 195 7.37 -12.51 -8.88
C ILE A 195 6.38 -13.34 -8.06
N ASP A 196 6.67 -14.62 -7.84
CA ASP A 196 5.91 -15.43 -6.90
C ASP A 196 6.26 -15.05 -5.46
N ALA A 197 5.23 -14.88 -4.62
CA ALA A 197 5.43 -14.51 -3.22
C ALA A 197 6.22 -15.59 -2.47
N ALA A 198 5.92 -16.89 -2.62
CA ALA A 198 6.65 -17.91 -1.88
C ALA A 198 8.15 -17.96 -2.28
N ASP A 199 8.46 -17.75 -3.56
CA ASP A 199 9.84 -17.62 -4.04
C ASP A 199 10.54 -16.39 -3.47
N LEU A 200 9.87 -15.23 -3.45
CA LEU A 200 10.40 -14.03 -2.83
C LEU A 200 10.78 -14.29 -1.36
N TYR A 201 9.89 -14.88 -0.56
CA TYR A 201 10.17 -15.12 0.86
C TYR A 201 11.31 -16.13 1.06
N ARG A 202 11.44 -17.15 0.19
CA ARG A 202 12.53 -18.13 0.26
C ARG A 202 13.89 -17.54 -0.12
N ALA A 203 13.90 -16.53 -0.99
CA ALA A 203 15.13 -15.90 -1.43
C ALA A 203 15.77 -14.99 -0.37
N LEU A 204 15.00 -14.54 0.63
CA LEU A 204 15.41 -13.50 1.57
C LEU A 204 15.96 -14.07 2.91
N PRO A 205 16.88 -13.35 3.56
CA PRO A 205 17.26 -13.67 4.93
C PRO A 205 16.03 -13.58 5.85
N SER A 206 15.94 -14.50 6.80
CA SER A 206 14.79 -14.60 7.70
C SER A 206 15.23 -14.73 9.16
N THR A 207 14.51 -14.07 10.05
CA THR A 207 14.70 -14.26 11.50
C THR A 207 14.19 -15.64 11.93
N ARG A 208 14.65 -16.14 13.08
CA ARG A 208 14.18 -17.44 13.63
C ARG A 208 12.70 -17.47 13.95
N ASP A 209 12.12 -16.32 14.24
CA ASP A 209 10.69 -16.10 14.45
C ASP A 209 9.94 -15.83 13.13
N GLY A 210 10.56 -15.98 11.96
CA GLY A 210 9.85 -16.04 10.68
C GLY A 210 9.62 -14.70 9.97
N VAL A 211 10.33 -13.63 10.34
CA VAL A 211 10.31 -12.36 9.59
C VAL A 211 11.31 -12.46 8.43
N ALA A 212 10.82 -12.49 7.20
CA ALA A 212 11.66 -12.34 6.00
C ALA A 212 12.02 -10.87 5.78
N VAL A 213 13.24 -10.57 5.33
CA VAL A 213 13.73 -9.19 5.25
C VAL A 213 14.37 -8.91 3.90
N LEU A 214 13.87 -7.92 3.18
CA LEU A 214 14.53 -7.35 2.03
C LEU A 214 15.21 -6.04 2.43
N SER A 215 16.52 -6.10 2.59
CA SER A 215 17.35 -5.03 3.15
C SER A 215 18.23 -4.37 2.07
N ALA A 216 18.71 -3.16 2.35
CA ALA A 216 19.83 -2.58 1.63
C ALA A 216 21.06 -3.51 1.74
N ALA A 217 21.83 -3.65 0.66
CA ALA A 217 23.11 -4.34 0.74
C ALA A 217 24.20 -3.42 1.27
N ARG A 218 25.21 -4.04 1.88
CA ARG A 218 26.45 -3.38 2.26
C ARG A 218 27.51 -3.76 1.24
N SER A 219 27.91 -2.79 0.41
CA SER A 219 29.06 -2.94 -0.47
C SER A 219 30.18 -2.02 -0.01
N THR A 220 31.39 -2.56 0.10
CA THR A 220 32.63 -1.78 0.30
C THR A 220 33.19 -1.23 -1.01
N VAL A 221 32.59 -1.61 -2.13
CA VAL A 221 32.86 -1.09 -3.48
C VAL A 221 31.76 -0.10 -3.81
N ALA A 222 32.07 0.91 -4.62
CA ALA A 222 31.07 1.85 -5.14
C ALA A 222 29.98 1.09 -5.92
N ASP A 223 28.89 0.77 -5.24
CA ASP A 223 27.73 0.09 -5.81
C ASP A 223 26.82 1.14 -6.47
N PRO A 224 26.62 1.07 -7.79
CA PRO A 224 25.73 1.97 -8.50
C PRO A 224 24.25 1.70 -8.21
N PHE A 225 23.90 0.60 -7.52
CA PHE A 225 22.51 0.24 -7.27
C PHE A 225 21.75 1.38 -6.59
N ARG A 226 20.59 1.72 -7.16
CA ARG A 226 19.61 2.62 -6.58
C ARG A 226 18.27 1.94 -6.66
N LEU A 227 17.56 1.90 -5.54
CA LEU A 227 16.19 1.41 -5.51
C LEU A 227 15.31 2.39 -6.29
N ASP A 228 14.84 1.97 -7.45
CA ASP A 228 13.84 2.71 -8.21
C ASP A 228 12.42 2.32 -7.77
N LYS A 229 11.45 3.17 -8.15
CA LYS A 229 10.04 3.01 -7.77
C LYS A 229 9.39 1.79 -8.41
N ASP A 230 9.81 1.41 -9.62
CA ASP A 230 9.20 0.32 -10.39
C ASP A 230 9.60 -1.04 -9.81
N LEU A 231 10.86 -1.19 -9.38
CA LEU A 231 11.33 -2.36 -8.66
C LEU A 231 10.63 -2.49 -7.31
N LEU A 232 10.52 -1.40 -6.55
CA LEU A 232 9.78 -1.40 -5.29
C LEU A 232 8.32 -1.81 -5.51
N ALA A 233 7.63 -1.21 -6.48
CA ALA A 233 6.24 -1.52 -6.80
C ALA A 233 6.05 -2.99 -7.20
N ARG A 234 6.96 -3.56 -8.00
CA ARG A 234 6.92 -4.98 -8.39
C ARG A 234 7.07 -5.91 -7.18
N VAL A 235 8.02 -5.63 -6.29
CA VAL A 235 8.26 -6.46 -5.10
C VAL A 235 7.11 -6.35 -4.09
N VAL A 236 6.62 -5.13 -3.85
CA VAL A 236 5.49 -4.90 -2.94
C VAL A 236 4.21 -5.52 -3.51
N GLY A 237 3.95 -5.37 -4.81
CA GLY A 237 2.83 -6.02 -5.47
C GLY A 237 2.89 -7.54 -5.38
N ALA A 238 4.07 -8.14 -5.55
CA ALA A 238 4.25 -9.57 -5.34
C ALA A 238 3.98 -10.01 -3.89
N ALA A 239 4.49 -9.26 -2.92
CA ALA A 239 4.24 -9.52 -1.50
C ALA A 239 2.76 -9.39 -1.13
N ASP A 240 2.06 -8.43 -1.74
CA ASP A 240 0.63 -8.18 -1.54
C ASP A 240 -0.25 -9.34 -2.03
N THR A 241 0.16 -10.02 -3.11
CA THR A 241 -0.52 -11.25 -3.56
C THR A 241 -0.34 -12.44 -2.63
N GLY A 242 0.65 -12.39 -1.73
CA GLY A 242 0.97 -13.46 -0.79
C GLY A 242 0.04 -13.52 0.44
N GLU A 243 0.34 -14.46 1.33
CA GLU A 243 -0.29 -14.54 2.66
C GLU A 243 0.65 -13.95 3.71
N GLY A 244 0.11 -13.11 4.60
CA GLY A 244 0.84 -12.50 5.71
C GLY A 244 0.92 -10.97 5.66
N LEU A 245 1.75 -10.40 6.53
CA LEU A 245 1.94 -8.95 6.64
C LEU A 245 3.15 -8.51 5.83
N CYS A 246 2.96 -7.61 4.86
CA CYS A 246 4.05 -6.89 4.21
C CYS A 246 4.21 -5.51 4.87
N VAL A 247 5.36 -5.25 5.48
CA VAL A 247 5.69 -3.97 6.11
C VAL A 247 6.78 -3.29 5.30
N VAL A 248 6.50 -2.10 4.80
CA VAL A 248 7.43 -1.31 4.00
C VAL A 248 7.93 -0.13 4.84
N ASP A 249 9.20 -0.15 5.24
CA ASP A 249 9.85 0.98 5.92
C ASP A 249 10.36 1.98 4.86
N CYS A 250 9.66 3.10 4.71
CA CYS A 250 9.91 4.03 3.62
C CYS A 250 9.90 5.49 4.06
N THR A 251 10.41 6.34 3.16
CA THR A 251 10.19 7.78 3.26
C THR A 251 8.80 8.15 2.74
N PRO A 252 8.24 9.31 3.12
CA PRO A 252 6.94 9.74 2.63
C PRO A 252 6.80 9.77 1.10
N ASP A 253 7.86 10.03 0.34
CA ASP A 253 7.88 10.10 -1.12
C ASP A 253 8.02 8.73 -1.82
N ALA A 254 8.24 7.67 -1.03
CA ALA A 254 8.43 6.28 -1.48
C ALA A 254 7.33 5.33 -0.99
N ILE A 255 6.19 5.86 -0.51
CA ILE A 255 5.01 5.06 -0.14
C ILE A 255 4.49 4.34 -1.39
N PRO A 256 4.43 3.00 -1.43
CA PRO A 256 3.88 2.25 -2.55
C PRO A 256 2.35 2.39 -2.66
N ASP A 257 1.82 2.43 -3.88
CA ASP A 257 0.38 2.51 -4.13
C ASP A 257 -0.40 1.27 -3.66
N ALA A 258 0.26 0.11 -3.61
CA ALA A 258 -0.31 -1.14 -3.12
C ALA A 258 -0.51 -1.17 -1.58
N CYS A 259 -0.03 -0.16 -0.84
CA CYS A 259 -0.23 -0.12 0.60
C CYS A 259 -1.68 0.15 0.98
N THR A 260 -2.28 -0.78 1.73
CA THR A 260 -3.63 -0.65 2.29
C THR A 260 -3.72 0.40 3.39
N HIS A 261 -2.65 0.56 4.17
CA HIS A 261 -2.56 1.50 5.29
C HIS A 261 -1.17 2.12 5.39
N VAL A 262 -1.11 3.35 5.90
CA VAL A 262 0.14 4.05 6.25
C VAL A 262 0.20 4.28 7.76
N VAL A 263 1.24 3.76 8.40
CA VAL A 263 1.55 4.00 9.80
C VAL A 263 2.48 5.20 9.91
N ILE A 264 2.00 6.28 10.52
CA ILE A 264 2.72 7.54 10.66
C ILE A 264 3.31 7.62 12.07
N LEU A 265 4.64 7.57 12.19
CA LEU A 265 5.35 7.84 13.42
C LEU A 265 5.60 9.35 13.57
N VAL A 266 5.01 9.93 14.61
CA VAL A 266 5.12 11.36 14.90
C VAL A 266 5.82 11.54 16.25
N ALA A 267 6.92 12.29 16.30
CA ALA A 267 7.46 12.70 17.59
C ALA A 267 6.55 13.74 18.24
N ALA A 268 6.43 13.71 19.57
CA ALA A 268 5.72 14.71 20.38
C ALA A 268 6.45 16.08 20.39
N GLU A 269 6.68 16.63 19.20
CA GLU A 269 7.48 17.80 18.87
C GLU A 269 6.80 18.58 17.74
N VAL A 270 6.85 19.91 17.80
CA VAL A 270 6.15 20.80 16.86
C VAL A 270 6.52 20.52 15.39
N ARG A 271 7.81 20.33 15.09
CA ARG A 271 8.26 20.08 13.70
C ARG A 271 7.77 18.75 13.14
N SER A 272 7.76 17.71 13.99
CA SER A 272 7.29 16.38 13.59
C SER A 272 5.77 16.40 13.40
N ALA A 273 5.02 17.09 14.27
CA ALA A 273 3.58 17.27 14.11
C ALA A 273 3.22 18.09 12.86
N ALA A 274 3.93 19.18 12.58
CA ALA A 274 3.72 19.96 11.36
C ALA A 274 4.00 19.15 10.08
N SER A 275 5.07 18.33 10.07
CA SER A 275 5.35 17.42 8.96
C SER A 275 4.28 16.33 8.83
N ALA A 276 3.73 15.85 9.95
CA ALA A 276 2.64 14.87 9.95
C ALA A 276 1.36 15.44 9.35
N ALA A 277 0.99 16.66 9.71
CA ALA A 277 -0.19 17.34 9.19
C ALA A 277 -0.14 17.46 7.65
N GLN A 278 1.02 17.83 7.08
CA GLN A 278 1.19 17.89 5.62
C GLN A 278 1.07 16.51 4.96
N LEU A 279 1.64 15.48 5.58
CA LEU A 279 1.55 14.11 5.08
C LEU A 279 0.10 13.61 5.10
N ILE A 280 -0.63 13.85 6.19
CA ILE A 280 -2.03 13.44 6.36
C ILE A 280 -2.90 14.05 5.27
N VAL A 281 -2.81 15.35 5.02
CA VAL A 281 -3.56 16.01 3.94
C VAL A 281 -3.31 15.35 2.58
N ARG A 282 -2.06 14.97 2.30
CA ARG A 282 -1.71 14.27 1.05
C ARG A 282 -2.30 12.87 0.99
N LEU A 283 -2.30 12.12 2.10
CA LEU A 283 -2.88 10.78 2.17
C LEU A 283 -4.41 10.83 2.06
N GLU A 284 -5.06 11.80 2.70
CA GLU A 284 -6.51 12.03 2.58
C GLU A 284 -6.91 12.37 1.14
N ALA A 285 -6.15 13.24 0.46
CA ALA A 285 -6.36 13.55 -0.95
C ALA A 285 -6.23 12.31 -1.85
N ALA A 286 -5.33 11.39 -1.50
CA ALA A 286 -5.16 10.11 -2.19
C ALA A 286 -6.12 9.00 -1.71
N ARG A 287 -7.02 9.29 -0.75
CA ARG A 287 -7.90 8.30 -0.09
C ARG A 287 -7.16 7.11 0.53
N CYS A 288 -5.91 7.32 0.94
CA CYS A 288 -5.11 6.31 1.60
C CYS A 288 -5.44 6.27 3.09
N ARG A 289 -5.70 5.09 3.64
CA ARG A 289 -5.96 4.92 5.07
C ARG A 289 -4.66 5.08 5.85
N TYR A 290 -4.74 5.65 7.03
CA TYR A 290 -3.56 5.85 7.86
C TYR A 290 -3.88 5.75 9.34
N VAL A 291 -2.85 5.45 10.13
CA VAL A 291 -2.90 5.43 11.59
C VAL A 291 -1.72 6.21 12.15
N VAL A 292 -1.95 6.92 13.25
CA VAL A 292 -0.92 7.77 13.88
C VAL A 292 -0.42 7.11 15.15
N VAL A 293 0.90 6.96 15.26
CA VAL A 293 1.55 6.49 16.48
C VAL A 293 2.50 7.58 16.99
N LEU A 294 2.26 8.00 18.22
CA LEU A 294 2.97 9.11 18.84
C LEU A 294 4.21 8.63 19.60
N ARG A 295 5.38 9.13 19.24
CA ARG A 295 6.65 8.84 19.88
C ARG A 295 6.97 9.88 20.97
N GLN A 296 6.97 9.44 22.22
CA GLN A 296 7.29 10.25 23.41
C GLN A 296 8.79 10.22 23.77
N ARG A 297 9.55 11.19 23.23
CA ARG A 297 11.00 11.34 23.52
C ARG A 297 11.23 12.06 24.84
N GLN A 298 12.47 12.04 25.34
CA GLN A 298 12.81 12.63 26.64
C GLN A 298 12.61 14.16 26.68
N TRP A 299 12.69 14.82 25.52
CA TRP A 299 12.49 16.25 25.34
C TRP A 299 11.17 16.58 24.63
N ALA A 300 10.20 15.66 24.67
CA ALA A 300 8.87 15.90 24.13
C ALA A 300 8.28 17.20 24.70
N SER A 301 7.72 18.03 23.83
CA SER A 301 7.19 19.35 24.17
C SER A 301 5.66 19.42 24.07
N LEU A 302 5.03 18.44 23.43
CA LEU A 302 3.60 18.39 23.18
C LEU A 302 2.97 17.17 23.85
N SER A 303 1.78 17.36 24.39
CA SER A 303 0.88 16.28 24.78
C SER A 303 0.26 15.60 23.56
N ALA A 304 -0.32 14.41 23.74
CA ALA A 304 -1.04 13.72 22.67
C ALA A 304 -2.19 14.59 22.10
N ALA A 305 -2.99 15.20 22.97
CA ALA A 305 -4.12 16.05 22.57
C ALA A 305 -3.67 17.28 21.75
N GLU A 306 -2.52 17.89 22.08
CA GLU A 306 -1.96 18.99 21.29
C GLU A 306 -1.50 18.51 19.91
N VAL A 307 -0.89 17.32 19.83
CA VAL A 307 -0.52 16.73 18.53
C VAL A 307 -1.75 16.42 17.70
N GLU A 308 -2.77 15.78 18.27
CA GLU A 308 -4.06 15.50 17.61
C GLU A 308 -4.71 16.77 17.07
N THR A 309 -4.65 17.86 17.84
CA THR A 309 -5.15 19.17 17.43
C THR A 309 -4.38 19.72 16.21
N ILE A 310 -3.05 19.57 16.18
CA ILE A 310 -2.19 20.06 15.08
C ILE A 310 -2.40 19.24 13.81
N ILE A 311 -2.52 17.92 13.94
CA ILE A 311 -2.59 17.00 12.79
C ILE A 311 -4.02 16.71 12.32
N HIS A 312 -5.02 17.17 13.07
CA HIS A 312 -6.44 16.92 12.84
C HIS A 312 -6.82 15.43 12.73
N SER A 313 -6.14 14.58 13.50
CA SER A 313 -6.32 13.12 13.48
C SER A 313 -6.01 12.52 14.85
N PRO A 314 -6.75 11.47 15.29
CA PRO A 314 -6.50 10.83 16.57
C PRO A 314 -5.18 10.04 16.60
N VAL A 315 -4.55 9.99 17.77
CA VAL A 315 -3.39 9.13 18.03
C VAL A 315 -3.90 7.75 18.47
N LEU A 316 -3.53 6.71 17.72
CA LEU A 316 -3.93 5.33 18.02
C LEU A 316 -3.13 4.75 19.20
N ALA A 317 -1.82 5.02 19.23
CA ALA A 317 -0.93 4.48 20.26
C ALA A 317 0.21 5.43 20.61
N GLU A 318 0.64 5.38 21.86
CA GLU A 318 1.82 6.11 22.34
C GLU A 318 3.01 5.17 22.60
N LEU A 319 4.17 5.56 22.09
CA LEU A 319 5.44 4.88 22.23
C LEU A 319 6.38 5.65 23.16
N PRO A 320 6.50 5.25 24.44
CA PRO A 320 7.45 5.84 25.37
C PRO A 320 8.89 5.42 25.05
N THR A 321 9.84 6.11 25.66
CA THR A 321 11.25 5.70 25.60
C THR A 321 11.47 4.41 26.38
N VAL A 322 11.88 3.34 25.69
CA VAL A 322 12.23 2.07 26.31
C VAL A 322 13.71 2.08 26.72
N ARG A 323 13.96 2.10 28.03
CA ARG A 323 15.33 2.11 28.57
C ARG A 323 16.09 0.86 28.14
N GLY A 324 17.32 1.04 27.67
CA GLY A 324 18.23 -0.05 27.28
C GLY A 324 18.00 -0.62 25.87
N LEU A 325 16.85 -0.36 25.23
CA LEU A 325 16.53 -0.94 23.92
C LEU A 325 17.58 -0.59 22.86
N THR A 326 18.01 0.66 22.77
CA THR A 326 19.05 1.08 21.83
C THR A 326 20.32 0.24 22.02
N ARG A 327 20.81 0.10 23.26
CA ARG A 327 22.01 -0.70 23.54
C ARG A 327 21.81 -2.18 23.17
N THR A 328 20.62 -2.74 23.44
CA THR A 328 20.30 -4.12 23.05
C THR A 328 20.34 -4.30 21.53
N VAL A 329 19.72 -3.37 20.79
CA VAL A 329 19.68 -3.38 19.32
C VAL A 329 21.07 -3.27 18.73
N GLU A 330 21.92 -2.37 19.23
CA GLU A 330 23.30 -2.20 18.74
C GLU A 330 24.19 -3.43 18.97
N ILE A 331 23.90 -4.26 19.97
CA ILE A 331 24.74 -5.42 20.31
C ILE A 331 24.27 -6.70 19.63
N GLY A 332 22.98 -6.88 19.41
CA GLY A 332 22.43 -8.15 18.93
C GLY A 332 21.09 -8.06 18.20
N GLY A 333 20.73 -6.87 17.72
CA GLY A 333 19.47 -6.63 17.02
C GLY A 333 18.26 -6.50 17.93
N LEU A 334 17.12 -6.19 17.31
CA LEU A 334 15.82 -6.07 17.95
C LEU A 334 15.43 -7.41 18.55
N PRO A 335 15.16 -7.49 19.87
CA PRO A 335 14.90 -8.77 20.53
C PRO A 335 13.61 -9.39 20.01
N GLN A 336 13.61 -10.72 19.83
CA GLN A 336 12.41 -11.49 19.43
C GLN A 336 11.24 -11.20 20.36
N ARG A 337 11.47 -11.25 21.68
CA ARG A 337 10.49 -10.81 22.67
C ARG A 337 10.56 -9.29 22.83
N LEU A 338 9.70 -8.60 22.09
CA LEU A 338 9.62 -7.15 22.12
C LEU A 338 9.30 -6.60 23.53
N PRO A 339 9.89 -5.45 23.92
CA PRO A 339 9.48 -4.73 25.12
C PRO A 339 7.97 -4.42 25.10
N THR A 340 7.32 -4.50 26.27
CA THR A 340 5.86 -4.36 26.37
C THR A 340 5.29 -3.10 25.70
N PRO A 341 5.87 -1.90 25.83
CA PRO A 341 5.33 -0.71 25.16
C PRO A 341 5.34 -0.84 23.62
N LEU A 342 6.42 -1.38 23.07
CA LEU A 342 6.58 -1.56 21.63
C LEU A 342 5.61 -2.62 21.10
N ARG A 343 5.51 -3.75 21.80
CA ARG A 343 4.54 -4.81 21.48
C ARG A 343 3.10 -4.31 21.54
N LYS A 344 2.70 -3.60 22.60
CA LYS A 344 1.34 -3.08 22.75
C LYS A 344 0.94 -2.13 21.62
N ALA A 345 1.83 -1.20 21.26
CA ALA A 345 1.56 -0.27 20.17
C ALA A 345 1.49 -0.99 18.82
N ALA A 346 2.39 -1.96 18.56
CA ALA A 346 2.35 -2.78 17.36
C ALA A 346 1.04 -3.60 17.27
N SER A 347 0.63 -4.27 18.36
CA SER A 347 -0.63 -5.01 18.39
C SER A 347 -1.86 -4.12 18.16
N ALA A 348 -1.88 -2.90 18.72
CA ALA A 348 -2.98 -1.95 18.48
C ALA A 348 -3.06 -1.54 17.00
N VAL A 349 -1.92 -1.30 16.36
CA VAL A 349 -1.86 -0.99 14.92
C VAL A 349 -2.33 -2.18 14.09
N LEU A 350 -1.83 -3.39 14.36
CA LEU A 350 -2.24 -4.59 13.62
C LEU A 350 -3.75 -4.85 13.73
N GLN A 351 -4.33 -4.66 14.91
CA GLN A 351 -5.78 -4.74 15.13
C GLN A 351 -6.56 -3.69 14.33
N GLU A 352 -6.09 -2.44 14.31
CA GLU A 352 -6.75 -1.36 13.56
C GLU A 352 -6.70 -1.60 12.05
N VAL A 353 -5.59 -2.12 11.52
CA VAL A 353 -5.45 -2.40 10.08
C VAL A 353 -6.02 -3.75 9.65
N GLY A 354 -6.53 -4.55 10.59
CA GLY A 354 -7.11 -5.87 10.32
C GLY A 354 -6.08 -6.95 9.93
N ALA A 355 -4.83 -6.81 10.40
CA ALA A 355 -3.70 -7.68 10.06
C ALA A 355 -3.27 -8.60 11.21
#